data_AF-A0A7G9G3X1-F1
#
_entry.id   AF-A0A7G9G3X1-F1
#
_cell.length_a   1.000
_cell.length_b   1.000
_cell.length_c   1.000
_cell.angle_alpha   90.00
_cell.angle_beta   90.00
_cell.angle_gamma   90.00
#
_symmetry.space_group_name_H-M   'P 1'
#
loop_
_entity.id
_entity.type
_entity.pdbx_description
1 polymer ?
#
loop_
_entity_poly.entity_id
_entity_poly.type
_entity_poly.pdbx_seq_one_letter_code
_entity_poly.pdbx_strand_id
1 'polypeptide(L)'
;MNPQALKKLTLDFIMTILLLLLMTYELIGRATHEWLGTGMLLLVLIHHIFNHKWSKAVFKGKYTPYRMIQTILVALLVLCMLGAMISGIMLSRYVFDFLPIQGGRSFARNLHMVSAYWGFVFMAVHLGLHWGMVMNIANKHIKKPSAIRKWILRGFALLIAGYGVYAFINRDIFSYMVLKEQFVYFNYEEPIVRFLADYLSIMCLFGCIGYYMRKYSKK
;
A
#
# COMPACT_ATOMS: atom_id res chain seq x y z
N MET A 1 1.07 4.18 25.78
CA MET A 1 1.49 3.20 24.72
C MET A 1 3.00 3.05 24.81
N ASN A 2 3.58 1.87 24.53
CA ASN A 2 5.05 1.71 24.53
C ASN A 2 5.67 2.66 23.48
N PRO A 3 6.71 3.46 23.82
CA PRO A 3 7.40 4.35 22.88
C PRO A 3 7.82 3.67 21.57
N GLN A 4 8.24 2.40 21.61
CA GLN A 4 8.62 1.64 20.42
C GLN A 4 7.41 1.33 19.52
N ALA A 5 6.24 1.04 20.10
CA ALA A 5 5.03 0.78 19.34
C ALA A 5 4.51 2.06 18.66
N LEU A 6 4.67 3.22 19.31
CA LEU A 6 4.35 4.51 18.71
C LEU A 6 5.23 4.80 17.50
N LYS A 7 6.54 4.60 17.61
CA LYS A 7 7.48 4.79 16.47
C LYS A 7 7.10 3.96 15.26
N LYS A 8 6.75 2.68 15.45
CA LYS A 8 6.30 1.79 14.36
C LYS A 8 5.00 2.30 13.72
N LEU A 9 4.02 2.67 14.54
CA LEU A 9 2.75 3.18 14.03
C LEU A 9 2.92 4.48 13.24
N THR A 10 3.77 5.39 13.72
CA THR A 10 4.10 6.63 13.01
C THR A 10 4.80 6.34 11.68
N LEU A 11 5.76 5.43 11.67
CA LEU A 11 6.44 5.00 10.44
C LEU A 11 5.43 4.45 9.42
N ASP A 12 4.57 3.53 9.84
CA ASP A 12 3.57 2.90 8.97
C ASP A 12 2.55 3.92 8.43
N PHE A 13 2.18 4.91 9.26
CA PHE A 13 1.31 6.01 8.85
C PHE A 13 1.95 6.90 7.79
N ILE A 14 3.22 7.29 7.98
CA ILE A 14 3.98 8.10 7.00
C ILE A 14 4.12 7.31 5.70
N MET A 15 4.47 6.03 5.75
CA MET A 15 4.58 5.18 4.56
C MET A 15 3.25 5.07 3.80
N THR A 16 2.12 5.03 4.50
CA THR A 16 0.79 4.98 3.88
C THR A 16 0.48 6.29 3.13
N ILE A 17 0.80 7.44 3.72
CA ILE A 17 0.65 8.75 3.07
C ILE A 17 1.56 8.83 1.84
N LEU A 18 2.83 8.44 1.97
CA LEU A 18 3.77 8.45 0.84
C LEU A 18 3.32 7.55 -0.29
N LEU A 19 2.80 6.35 0.00
CA LEU A 19 2.26 5.47 -1.02
C LEU A 19 1.14 6.14 -1.82
N LEU A 20 0.20 6.82 -1.16
CA LEU A 20 -0.88 7.54 -1.84
C LEU A 20 -0.34 8.69 -2.72
N LEU A 21 0.63 9.45 -2.22
CA LEU A 21 1.29 10.49 -3.00
C LEU A 21 2.06 9.90 -4.20
N LEU A 22 2.73 8.76 -4.04
CA LEU A 22 3.44 8.11 -5.14
C LEU A 22 2.50 7.69 -6.27
N MET A 23 1.24 7.35 -5.98
CA MET A 23 0.26 7.07 -7.04
C MET A 23 -0.13 8.32 -7.87
N THR A 24 0.21 9.53 -7.43
CA THR A 24 -0.12 10.80 -8.11
C THR A 24 0.96 11.28 -9.09
N TYR A 25 1.80 10.39 -9.62
CA TYR A 25 3.02 10.68 -10.40
C TYR A 25 3.01 11.96 -11.26
N GLU A 26 2.16 12.03 -12.31
CA GLU A 26 2.15 13.19 -13.22
C GLU A 26 1.62 14.48 -12.56
N LEU A 27 0.86 14.37 -11.46
CA LEU A 27 0.29 15.52 -10.75
C LEU A 27 1.28 16.19 -9.80
N ILE A 28 2.19 15.42 -9.18
CA ILE A 28 3.23 15.95 -8.27
C ILE A 28 4.55 16.27 -8.97
N GLY A 29 4.69 15.85 -10.22
CA GLY A 29 5.89 16.03 -11.02
C GLY A 29 6.96 14.97 -10.78
N ARG A 30 7.74 14.72 -11.82
CA ARG A 30 8.72 13.62 -11.90
C ARG A 30 9.78 13.68 -10.81
N ALA A 31 10.40 14.84 -10.62
CA ALA A 31 11.44 15.03 -9.60
C ALA A 31 10.90 14.74 -8.19
N THR A 32 9.72 15.27 -7.86
CA THR A 32 9.06 15.03 -6.58
C THR A 32 8.79 13.54 -6.37
N HIS A 33 8.24 12.85 -7.37
CA HIS A 33 7.98 11.42 -7.27
C HIS A 33 9.25 10.60 -7.04
N GLU A 34 10.37 10.91 -7.71
CA GLU A 34 11.64 10.23 -7.51
C GLU A 34 12.20 10.43 -6.08
N TRP A 35 12.11 11.65 -5.54
CA TRP A 35 12.51 11.93 -4.16
C TRP A 35 11.61 11.24 -3.13
N LEU A 36 10.29 11.29 -3.32
CA LEU A 36 9.35 10.56 -2.45
C LEU A 36 9.56 9.05 -2.54
N GLY A 37 9.88 8.51 -3.73
CA GLY A 37 10.15 7.09 -3.95
C GLY A 37 11.41 6.64 -3.22
N THR A 38 12.46 7.45 -3.29
CA THR A 38 13.69 7.23 -2.52
C THR A 38 13.45 7.31 -1.01
N GLY A 39 12.64 8.27 -0.55
CA GLY A 39 12.21 8.33 0.85
C GLY A 39 11.42 7.09 1.30
N MET A 40 10.49 6.62 0.46
CA MET A 40 9.72 5.40 0.69
C MET A 40 10.64 4.18 0.81
N LEU A 41 11.66 4.04 -0.03
CA LEU A 41 12.66 2.97 0.07
C LEU A 41 13.33 2.96 1.45
N LEU A 42 13.83 4.10 1.91
CA LEU A 42 14.47 4.23 3.22
C LEU A 42 13.52 3.85 4.36
N LEU A 43 12.28 4.31 4.31
CA LEU A 43 11.28 3.99 5.33
C LEU A 43 10.91 2.50 5.34
N VAL A 44 10.83 1.85 4.18
CA VAL A 44 10.60 0.39 4.08
C VAL A 44 11.76 -0.40 4.69
N LEU A 45 13.01 0.04 4.49
CA LEU A 45 14.18 -0.59 5.12
C LEU A 45 14.11 -0.46 6.64
N ILE A 46 13.82 0.75 7.15
CA ILE A 46 13.64 1.00 8.59
C ILE A 46 12.49 0.14 9.15
N HIS A 47 11.38 0.02 8.41
CA HIS A 47 10.25 -0.83 8.78
C HIS A 47 10.69 -2.29 8.97
N HIS A 48 11.47 -2.84 8.05
CA HIS A 48 11.98 -4.21 8.15
C HIS A 48 12.97 -4.38 9.31
N ILE A 49 13.83 -3.39 9.58
CA ILE A 49 14.74 -3.41 10.75
C ILE A 49 13.94 -3.45 12.05
N PHE A 50 12.92 -2.60 12.18
CA PHE A 50 12.03 -2.58 13.35
C PHE A 50 11.24 -3.88 13.51
N ASN A 51 10.98 -4.59 12.40
CA ASN A 51 10.23 -5.83 12.37
C ASN A 51 11.10 -7.09 12.14
N HIS A 52 12.42 -7.00 12.36
CA HIS A 52 13.36 -8.12 12.10
C HIS A 52 13.00 -9.42 12.83
N LYS A 53 12.36 -9.33 14.00
CA LYS A 53 11.90 -10.51 14.75
C LYS A 53 10.88 -11.32 13.94
N TRP A 54 9.99 -10.64 13.21
CA TRP A 54 9.05 -11.30 12.31
C TRP A 54 9.80 -11.98 11.16
N SER A 55 10.77 -11.32 10.54
CA SER A 55 11.59 -11.89 9.46
C SER A 55 12.36 -13.14 9.91
N LYS A 56 12.96 -13.11 11.12
CA LYS A 56 13.60 -14.29 11.71
C LYS A 56 12.60 -15.42 12.01
N ALA A 57 11.39 -15.06 12.39
CA ALA A 57 10.35 -16.03 12.70
C ALA A 57 9.81 -16.71 11.44
N VAL A 58 9.86 -16.10 10.24
CA VAL A 58 9.41 -16.71 8.97
C VAL A 58 9.97 -18.12 8.81
N PHE A 59 11.26 -18.33 9.07
CA PHE A 59 11.91 -19.63 8.91
C PHE A 59 11.68 -20.62 10.07
N LYS A 60 10.83 -20.28 11.06
CA LYS A 60 10.67 -21.05 12.30
C LYS A 60 9.22 -21.31 12.68
N GLY A 61 8.93 -22.49 13.22
CA GLY A 61 7.62 -22.85 13.80
C GLY A 61 6.55 -23.24 12.77
N LYS A 62 5.38 -23.65 13.27
CA LYS A 62 4.27 -24.16 12.44
C LYS A 62 3.57 -23.04 11.65
N TYR A 63 3.11 -23.38 10.45
CA TYR A 63 2.38 -22.49 9.55
C TYR A 63 0.87 -22.75 9.66
N THR A 64 0.17 -21.83 10.34
CA THR A 64 -1.30 -21.79 10.32
C THR A 64 -1.79 -21.12 9.03
N PRO A 65 -3.05 -21.32 8.61
CA PRO A 65 -3.60 -20.67 7.41
C PRO A 65 -3.40 -19.15 7.40
N TYR A 66 -3.70 -18.47 8.51
CA TYR A 66 -3.45 -17.03 8.64
C TYR A 66 -1.96 -16.67 8.43
N ARG A 67 -1.05 -17.47 8.99
CA ARG A 67 0.38 -17.25 8.85
C ARG A 67 0.85 -17.45 7.41
N MET A 68 0.33 -18.45 6.69
CA MET A 68 0.61 -18.66 5.27
C MET A 68 0.16 -17.46 4.44
N ILE A 69 -1.08 -16.99 4.62
CA ILE A 69 -1.62 -15.80 3.94
C ILE A 69 -0.72 -14.59 4.19
N GLN A 70 -0.36 -14.34 5.45
CA GLN A 70 0.49 -13.21 5.81
C GLN A 70 1.89 -13.32 5.16
N THR A 71 2.52 -14.49 5.21
CA THR A 71 3.85 -14.69 4.61
C THR A 71 3.82 -14.53 3.09
N ILE A 72 2.83 -15.11 2.40
CA ILE A 72 2.66 -14.99 0.95
C ILE A 72 2.45 -13.53 0.56
N LEU A 73 1.56 -12.82 1.26
CA LEU A 73 1.29 -11.41 0.97
C LEU A 73 2.54 -10.54 1.14
N VAL A 74 3.31 -10.77 2.21
CA VAL A 74 4.56 -10.02 2.43
C VAL A 74 5.60 -10.38 1.36
N ALA A 75 5.70 -11.64 0.94
CA ALA A 75 6.61 -12.02 -0.15
C ALA A 75 6.24 -11.32 -1.46
N LEU A 76 4.95 -11.29 -1.82
CA LEU A 76 4.45 -10.56 -2.99
C LEU A 76 4.73 -9.05 -2.89
N LEU A 77 4.54 -8.45 -1.70
CA LEU A 77 4.88 -7.05 -1.45
C LEU A 77 6.37 -6.77 -1.63
N VAL A 78 7.25 -7.64 -1.13
CA VAL A 78 8.69 -7.50 -1.31
C VAL A 78 9.05 -7.57 -2.79
N LEU A 79 8.45 -8.51 -3.55
CA LEU A 79 8.66 -8.59 -5.00
C LEU A 79 8.20 -7.33 -5.72
N CYS A 80 7.01 -6.81 -5.40
CA CYS A 80 6.52 -5.54 -5.97
C CYS A 80 7.44 -4.38 -5.59
N MET A 81 7.90 -4.31 -4.34
CA MET A 81 8.81 -3.26 -3.91
C MET A 81 10.14 -3.32 -4.66
N LEU A 82 10.74 -4.50 -4.78
CA LEU A 82 11.99 -4.68 -5.54
C LEU A 82 11.79 -4.31 -7.01
N GLY A 83 10.70 -4.77 -7.63
CA GLY A 83 10.35 -4.43 -9.01
C GLY A 83 10.20 -2.92 -9.22
N ALA A 84 9.45 -2.24 -8.35
CA ALA A 84 9.26 -0.79 -8.40
C ALA A 84 10.56 -0.01 -8.17
N MET A 85 11.42 -0.46 -7.26
CA MET A 85 12.67 0.23 -6.94
C MET A 85 13.72 0.06 -8.03
N ILE A 86 13.93 -1.17 -8.51
CA ILE A 86 14.87 -1.44 -9.61
C ILE A 86 14.45 -0.66 -10.85
N SER A 87 13.17 -0.76 -11.23
CA SER A 87 12.65 -0.02 -12.38
C SER A 87 12.66 1.50 -12.17
N GLY A 88 12.36 1.98 -10.96
CA GLY A 88 12.39 3.41 -10.63
C GLY A 88 13.79 4.00 -10.77
N ILE A 89 14.82 3.28 -10.30
CA ILE A 89 16.23 3.67 -10.48
C ILE A 89 16.58 3.71 -11.98
N MET A 90 16.15 2.73 -12.77
CA MET A 90 16.39 2.72 -14.23
C MET A 90 15.68 3.85 -14.99
N LEU A 91 14.54 4.33 -14.47
CA LEU A 91 13.75 5.41 -15.07
C LEU A 91 14.14 6.80 -14.56
N SER A 92 14.87 6.86 -13.45
CA SER A 92 15.22 8.09 -12.76
C SER A 92 15.98 9.06 -13.66
N ARG A 93 15.62 10.33 -13.55
CA ARG A 93 16.27 11.45 -14.26
C ARG A 93 16.86 12.50 -13.32
N TYR A 94 16.54 12.44 -12.03
CA TYR A 94 16.94 13.45 -11.06
C TYR A 94 17.72 12.85 -9.89
N VAL A 95 17.22 11.80 -9.24
CA VAL A 95 17.84 11.29 -8.01
C VAL A 95 19.02 10.36 -8.30
N PHE A 96 18.92 9.56 -9.37
CA PHE A 96 19.94 8.58 -9.76
C PHE A 96 20.54 8.88 -11.14
N ASP A 97 20.57 10.16 -11.53
CA ASP A 97 21.12 10.62 -12.81
C ASP A 97 22.62 10.31 -13.00
N PHE A 98 23.35 10.15 -11.89
CA PHE A 98 24.75 9.76 -11.85
C PHE A 98 25.01 8.31 -12.28
N LEU A 99 23.98 7.45 -12.38
CA LEU A 99 24.14 6.06 -12.85
C LEU A 99 24.07 6.00 -14.38
N PRO A 100 25.08 5.45 -15.08
CA PRO A 100 25.11 5.39 -16.55
C PRO A 100 24.24 4.25 -17.11
N ILE A 101 22.95 4.24 -16.78
CA ILE A 101 22.00 3.21 -17.22
C ILE A 101 21.53 3.54 -18.63
N GLN A 102 22.02 2.78 -19.62
CA GLN A 102 21.66 2.93 -21.02
C GLN A 102 20.78 1.74 -21.46
N GLY A 103 19.55 2.02 -21.92
CA GLY A 103 18.62 1.00 -22.42
C GLY A 103 17.61 0.48 -21.40
N GLY A 104 16.74 -0.45 -21.81
CA GLY A 104 15.77 -1.11 -20.94
C GLY A 104 14.60 -0.24 -20.45
N ARG A 105 14.48 1.02 -20.87
CA ARG A 105 13.44 1.96 -20.39
C ARG A 105 12.00 1.47 -20.59
N SER A 106 11.70 0.80 -21.71
CA SER A 106 10.36 0.25 -21.95
C SER A 106 10.03 -0.87 -20.95
N PHE A 107 10.97 -1.79 -20.75
CA PHE A 107 10.84 -2.84 -19.74
C PHE A 107 10.72 -2.26 -18.33
N ALA A 108 11.57 -1.30 -17.97
CA ALA A 108 11.54 -0.63 -16.68
C ALA A 108 10.18 0.05 -16.45
N ARG A 109 9.61 0.75 -17.45
CA ARG A 109 8.27 1.34 -17.33
C ARG A 109 7.20 0.31 -17.04
N ASN A 110 7.17 -0.79 -17.80
CA ASN A 110 6.18 -1.84 -17.62
C ASN A 110 6.36 -2.54 -16.25
N LEU A 111 7.60 -2.84 -15.86
CA LEU A 111 7.92 -3.40 -14.55
C LEU A 111 7.51 -2.46 -13.42
N HIS A 112 7.77 -1.16 -13.56
CA HIS A 112 7.41 -0.16 -12.57
C HIS A 112 5.89 -0.08 -12.40
N MET A 113 5.16 -0.05 -13.53
CA MET A 113 3.70 0.02 -13.54
C MET A 113 3.07 -1.20 -12.86
N VAL A 114 3.39 -2.42 -13.31
CA VAL A 114 2.83 -3.64 -12.72
C VAL A 114 3.17 -3.76 -11.24
N SER A 115 4.41 -3.40 -10.87
CA SER A 115 4.88 -3.43 -9.49
C SER A 115 4.18 -2.39 -8.61
N ALA A 116 3.95 -1.18 -9.11
CA ALA A 116 3.30 -0.10 -8.38
C ALA A 116 1.82 -0.43 -8.11
N TYR A 117 1.08 -0.90 -9.13
CA TYR A 117 -0.35 -1.19 -8.98
C TYR A 117 -0.61 -2.45 -8.15
N TRP A 118 0.13 -3.55 -8.38
CA TRP A 118 0.03 -4.71 -7.50
C TRP A 118 0.53 -4.40 -6.08
N GLY A 119 1.62 -3.64 -5.96
CA GLY A 119 2.15 -3.19 -4.68
C GLY A 119 1.13 -2.38 -3.89
N PHE A 120 0.41 -1.48 -4.55
CA PHE A 120 -0.68 -0.70 -3.95
C PHE A 120 -1.82 -1.60 -3.43
N VAL A 121 -2.30 -2.54 -4.24
CA VAL A 121 -3.37 -3.48 -3.85
C VAL A 121 -2.92 -4.38 -2.70
N PHE A 122 -1.74 -4.99 -2.80
CA PHE A 122 -1.22 -5.84 -1.73
C PHE A 122 -0.95 -5.07 -0.45
N MET A 123 -0.52 -3.81 -0.53
CA MET A 123 -0.33 -2.96 0.65
C MET A 123 -1.66 -2.66 1.33
N ALA A 124 -2.71 -2.36 0.56
CA ALA A 124 -4.04 -2.15 1.09
C ALA A 124 -4.55 -3.40 1.82
N VAL A 125 -4.40 -4.59 1.23
CA VAL A 125 -4.74 -5.87 1.89
C VAL A 125 -3.89 -6.07 3.16
N HIS A 126 -2.60 -5.74 3.12
CA HIS A 126 -1.69 -5.86 4.26
C HIS A 126 -2.13 -4.99 5.43
N LEU A 127 -2.46 -3.71 5.18
CA LEU A 127 -3.05 -2.81 6.18
C LEU A 127 -4.35 -3.41 6.76
N GLY A 128 -5.18 -4.02 5.92
CA GLY A 128 -6.39 -4.75 6.31
C GLY A 128 -6.13 -5.89 7.30
N LEU A 129 -5.11 -6.73 7.06
CA LEU A 129 -4.71 -7.78 7.99
C LEU A 129 -4.32 -7.18 9.36
N HIS A 130 -3.74 -6.00 9.40
CA HIS A 130 -3.34 -5.35 10.65
C HIS A 130 -4.45 -4.52 11.30
N TRP A 131 -5.58 -4.27 10.62
CA TRP A 131 -6.66 -3.39 11.06
C TRP A 131 -7.26 -3.75 12.44
N GLY A 132 -7.31 -5.04 12.79
CA GLY A 132 -7.78 -5.46 14.11
C GLY A 132 -6.91 -4.97 15.27
N MET A 133 -5.61 -4.71 15.04
CA MET A 133 -4.73 -4.06 16.02
C MET A 133 -5.12 -2.59 16.22
N VAL A 134 -5.36 -1.87 15.12
CA VAL A 134 -5.79 -0.46 15.13
C VAL A 134 -7.11 -0.31 15.87
N MET A 135 -8.08 -1.17 15.59
CA MET A 135 -9.36 -1.20 16.31
C MET A 135 -9.18 -1.45 17.81
N ASN A 136 -8.29 -2.36 18.19
CA ASN A 136 -8.02 -2.65 19.60
C ASN A 136 -7.39 -1.45 20.33
N ILE A 137 -6.52 -0.69 19.66
CA ILE A 137 -5.95 0.54 20.21
C ILE A 137 -7.05 1.60 20.35
N ALA A 138 -7.85 1.83 19.30
CA ALA A 138 -8.94 2.80 19.33
C ALA A 138 -9.97 2.50 20.43
N ASN A 139 -10.33 1.23 20.61
CA ASN A 139 -11.28 0.80 21.63
C ASN A 139 -10.81 1.07 23.06
N LYS A 140 -9.49 1.10 23.33
CA LYS A 140 -8.97 1.45 24.67
C LYS A 140 -9.29 2.88 25.10
N HIS A 141 -9.57 3.77 24.15
CA HIS A 141 -9.93 5.16 24.40
C HIS A 141 -11.45 5.41 24.41
N ILE A 142 -12.25 4.37 24.17
CA ILE A 142 -13.71 4.46 24.13
C ILE A 142 -14.27 3.94 25.46
N LYS A 143 -14.80 4.83 26.30
CA LYS A 143 -15.30 4.50 27.65
C LYS A 143 -16.49 3.52 27.67
N LYS A 144 -17.33 3.51 26.64
CA LYS A 144 -18.49 2.60 26.53
C LYS A 144 -18.64 2.03 25.11
N PRO A 145 -18.64 0.70 24.93
CA PRO A 145 -18.93 0.10 23.64
C PRO A 145 -20.40 0.35 23.29
N SER A 146 -20.67 0.87 22.08
CA SER A 146 -22.04 1.10 21.57
C SER A 146 -22.26 0.26 20.32
N ALA A 147 -23.32 -0.57 20.33
CA ALA A 147 -23.73 -1.37 19.19
C ALA A 147 -24.11 -0.48 17.99
N ILE A 148 -24.77 0.65 18.24
CA ILE A 148 -25.15 1.63 17.23
C ILE A 148 -23.91 2.20 16.55
N ARG A 149 -22.92 2.67 17.33
CA ARG A 149 -21.64 3.19 16.79
C ARG A 149 -20.93 2.16 15.90
N LYS A 150 -20.93 0.89 16.31
CA LYS A 150 -20.30 -0.19 15.53
C LYS A 150 -20.99 -0.40 14.19
N TRP A 151 -22.32 -0.37 14.14
CA TRP A 151 -23.07 -0.50 12.89
C TRP A 151 -22.94 0.72 11.99
N ILE A 152 -22.92 1.93 12.57
CA ILE A 152 -22.64 3.18 11.82
C ILE A 152 -21.26 3.09 11.15
N LEU A 153 -20.20 2.73 11.89
CA LEU A 153 -18.84 2.62 11.33
C LEU A 153 -18.75 1.54 10.24
N ARG A 154 -19.50 0.44 10.37
CA ARG A 154 -19.58 -0.58 9.32
C ARG A 154 -20.33 -0.08 8.08
N GLY A 155 -21.40 0.69 8.27
CA GLY A 155 -22.12 1.35 7.19
C GLY A 155 -21.20 2.30 6.41
N PHE A 156 -20.46 3.16 7.11
CA PHE A 156 -19.46 4.03 6.48
C PHE A 156 -18.37 3.24 5.74
N ALA A 157 -17.82 2.19 6.35
CA ALA A 157 -16.83 1.35 5.69
C ALA A 157 -17.39 0.68 4.42
N LEU A 158 -18.65 0.23 4.46
CA LEU A 158 -19.32 -0.36 3.30
C LEU A 158 -19.55 0.66 2.18
N LEU A 159 -19.97 1.89 2.52
CA LEU A 159 -20.15 2.97 1.55
C LEU A 159 -18.83 3.35 0.88
N ILE A 160 -17.76 3.52 1.67
CA ILE A 160 -16.43 3.84 1.15
C ILE A 160 -15.90 2.67 0.29
N ALA A 161 -16.07 1.43 0.72
CA ALA A 161 -15.66 0.27 -0.07
C ALA A 161 -16.47 0.15 -1.38
N GLY A 162 -17.78 0.42 -1.34
CA GLY A 162 -18.64 0.47 -2.54
C GLY A 162 -18.20 1.55 -3.52
N TYR A 163 -17.90 2.76 -3.03
CA TYR A 163 -17.29 3.80 -3.85
C TYR A 163 -15.90 3.40 -4.36
N GLY A 164 -15.12 2.67 -3.56
CA GLY A 164 -13.84 2.09 -3.98
C GLY A 164 -13.98 1.13 -5.17
N VAL A 165 -15.07 0.35 -5.26
CA VAL A 165 -15.35 -0.50 -6.43
C VAL A 165 -15.59 0.37 -7.66
N TYR A 166 -16.43 1.40 -7.53
CA TYR A 166 -16.67 2.35 -8.60
C TYR A 166 -15.38 3.03 -9.07
N ALA A 167 -14.56 3.55 -8.14
CA ALA A 167 -13.30 4.20 -8.45
C ALA A 167 -12.28 3.25 -9.10
N PHE A 168 -12.21 1.99 -8.65
CA PHE A 168 -11.33 0.98 -9.23
C PHE A 168 -11.66 0.69 -10.70
N ILE A 169 -12.96 0.62 -11.03
CA ILE A 169 -13.43 0.42 -12.40
C ILE A 169 -13.23 1.69 -13.23
N ASN A 170 -13.65 2.85 -12.71
CA ASN A 170 -13.61 4.11 -13.44
C ASN A 170 -12.17 4.58 -13.76
N ARG A 171 -11.19 4.20 -12.92
CA ARG A 171 -9.76 4.46 -13.16
C ARG A 171 -9.05 3.34 -13.90
N ASP A 172 -9.78 2.30 -14.29
CA ASP A 172 -9.28 1.13 -15.01
C ASP A 172 -8.01 0.50 -14.39
N ILE A 173 -7.95 0.45 -13.05
CA ILE A 173 -6.76 -0.01 -12.32
C ILE A 173 -6.37 -1.43 -12.73
N PHE A 174 -7.36 -2.28 -12.99
CA PHE A 174 -7.13 -3.66 -13.39
C PHE A 174 -6.30 -3.76 -14.68
N SER A 175 -6.55 -2.90 -15.67
CA SER A 175 -5.81 -2.90 -16.94
C SER A 175 -4.32 -2.63 -16.73
N TYR A 176 -3.94 -1.73 -15.80
CA TYR A 176 -2.54 -1.48 -15.46
C TYR A 176 -1.91 -2.62 -14.66
N MET A 177 -2.68 -3.29 -13.80
CA MET A 177 -2.21 -4.46 -13.03
C MET A 177 -1.84 -5.64 -13.95
N VAL A 178 -2.51 -5.78 -15.09
CA VAL A 178 -2.23 -6.86 -16.06
C VAL A 178 -1.49 -6.39 -17.31
N LEU A 179 -1.01 -5.14 -17.31
CA LEU A 179 -0.30 -4.50 -18.44
C LEU A 179 -1.08 -4.52 -19.76
N LYS A 180 -2.41 -4.52 -19.69
CA LYS A 180 -3.27 -4.29 -20.86
C LYS A 180 -3.07 -2.87 -21.40
N GLU A 181 -2.92 -1.92 -20.49
CA GLU A 181 -2.50 -0.55 -20.78
C GLU A 181 -1.06 -0.34 -20.29
N GLN A 182 -0.18 0.15 -21.17
CA GLN A 182 1.25 0.36 -20.87
C GLN A 182 1.60 1.82 -20.57
N PHE A 183 0.59 2.69 -20.58
CA PHE A 183 0.69 4.11 -20.29
C PHE A 183 -0.49 4.51 -19.41
N VAL A 184 -0.21 5.11 -18.26
CA VAL A 184 -1.27 5.58 -17.35
C VAL A 184 -1.82 6.89 -17.87
N TYR A 185 -3.14 6.97 -18.03
CA TYR A 185 -3.82 8.22 -18.36
C TYR A 185 -3.97 9.10 -17.12
N PHE A 186 -3.52 10.36 -17.22
CA PHE A 186 -3.71 11.38 -16.21
C PHE A 186 -4.51 12.54 -16.79
N ASN A 187 -5.63 12.88 -16.14
CA ASN A 187 -6.36 14.10 -16.44
C ASN A 187 -5.75 15.25 -15.63
N TYR A 188 -5.00 16.13 -16.30
CA TYR A 188 -4.33 17.27 -15.66
C TYR A 188 -5.30 18.33 -15.11
N GLU A 189 -6.57 18.32 -15.53
CA GLU A 189 -7.61 19.21 -15.00
C GLU A 189 -8.28 18.64 -13.74
N GLU A 190 -8.01 17.37 -13.40
CA GLU A 190 -8.58 16.75 -12.21
C GLU A 190 -7.94 17.31 -10.92
N PRO A 191 -8.75 17.75 -9.94
CA PRO A 191 -8.22 18.13 -8.63
C PRO A 191 -7.51 16.95 -7.93
N ILE A 192 -6.28 17.17 -7.44
CA ILE A 192 -5.48 16.15 -6.73
C ILE A 192 -6.27 15.52 -5.56
N VAL A 193 -7.11 16.30 -4.88
CA VAL A 193 -7.94 15.83 -3.76
C VAL A 193 -8.92 14.73 -4.22
N ARG A 194 -9.52 14.86 -5.41
CA ARG A 194 -10.41 13.85 -5.97
C ARG A 194 -9.65 12.57 -6.33
N PHE A 195 -8.48 12.72 -6.93
CA PHE A 195 -7.59 11.59 -7.23
C PHE A 195 -7.21 10.83 -5.96
N LEU A 196 -6.77 11.55 -4.91
CA LEU A 196 -6.41 10.94 -3.63
C LEU A 196 -7.62 10.30 -2.93
N ALA A 197 -8.82 10.90 -3.02
CA ALA A 197 -10.03 10.32 -2.45
C ALA A 197 -10.41 8.99 -3.11
N ASP A 198 -10.24 8.87 -4.43
CA ASP A 198 -10.47 7.63 -5.15
C ASP A 198 -9.48 6.55 -4.73
N TYR A 199 -8.18 6.84 -4.74
CA TYR A 199 -7.16 5.89 -4.30
C TYR A 199 -7.31 5.51 -2.83
N LEU A 200 -7.67 6.45 -1.95
CA LEU A 200 -7.96 6.13 -0.55
C LEU A 200 -9.16 5.18 -0.42
N SER A 201 -10.21 5.39 -1.22
CA SER A 201 -11.40 4.53 -1.20
C SER A 201 -11.10 3.13 -1.72
N ILE A 202 -10.26 3.01 -2.75
CA ILE A 202 -9.78 1.72 -3.27
C ILE A 202 -8.89 1.03 -2.23
N MET A 203 -8.03 1.78 -1.55
CA MET A 203 -7.24 1.26 -0.42
C MET A 203 -8.15 0.75 0.71
N CYS A 204 -9.23 1.46 1.02
CA CYS A 204 -10.22 1.02 2.00
C CYS A 204 -10.96 -0.26 1.54
N LEU A 205 -11.32 -0.38 0.26
CA LEU A 205 -11.92 -1.58 -0.31
C LEU A 205 -11.02 -2.81 -0.08
N PHE A 206 -9.78 -2.77 -0.55
CA PHE A 206 -8.85 -3.89 -0.40
C PHE A 206 -8.41 -4.10 1.07
N GLY A 207 -8.38 -3.03 1.87
CA GLY A 207 -8.21 -3.11 3.32
C GLY A 207 -9.35 -3.86 4.00
N CYS A 208 -10.59 -3.67 3.58
CA CYS A 208 -11.73 -4.45 4.07
C CYS A 208 -11.58 -5.93 3.72
N ILE A 209 -11.14 -6.25 2.49
CA ILE A 209 -10.84 -7.62 2.06
C ILE A 209 -9.80 -8.25 3.00
N GLY A 210 -8.66 -7.57 3.23
CA GLY A 210 -7.63 -8.03 4.16
C GLY A 210 -8.15 -8.25 5.58
N TYR A 211 -8.97 -7.32 6.10
CA TYR A 211 -9.58 -7.47 7.43
C TYR A 211 -10.41 -8.74 7.55
N TYR A 212 -11.27 -9.01 6.56
CA TYR A 212 -12.11 -10.21 6.55
C TYR A 212 -11.30 -11.48 6.31
N MET A 213 -10.29 -11.46 5.44
CA MET A 213 -9.36 -12.59 5.24
C MET A 213 -8.77 -13.04 6.59
N ARG A 214 -8.21 -12.11 7.37
CA ARG A 214 -7.69 -12.42 8.72
C ARG A 214 -8.75 -12.98 9.65
N LYS A 215 -9.95 -12.40 9.63
CA LYS A 215 -11.04 -12.78 10.53
C LYS A 215 -11.48 -14.23 10.30
N TYR A 216 -11.51 -14.68 9.06
CA TYR A 216 -11.92 -16.05 8.71
C TYR A 216 -10.77 -17.06 8.77
N SER A 217 -9.53 -16.66 8.50
CA SER A 217 -8.36 -17.55 8.56
C SER A 217 -7.84 -17.87 9.97
N LYS A 218 -8.39 -17.19 10.98
CA LYS A 218 -8.05 -17.39 12.41
C LYS A 218 -9.10 -18.24 13.15
N LYS A 219 -10.16 -18.65 12.46
CA LYS A 219 -11.06 -19.70 12.93
C LYS A 219 -10.39 -21.05 12.72
#